data_AF-A0A496W6L1-F1
#
_entry.id   AF-A0A496W6L1-F1
#
_cell.length_a   1.000
_cell.length_b   1.000
_cell.length_c   1.000
_cell.angle_alpha   90.00
_cell.angle_beta   90.00
_cell.angle_gamma   90.00
#
_symmetry.space_group_name_H-M   'P 1'
#
loop_
_entity.id
_entity.type
_entity.pdbx_description
1 polymer ?
#
loop_
_entity_poly.entity_id
_entity_poly.type
_entity_poly.pdbx_seq_one_letter_code
_entity_poly.pdbx_strand_id
1 'polypeptide(L)'
;MDILENQLQSRWHIDLANRKADGRYQAGPLFHLEGGGHKPKGDRLDELKVSIPRWTIPPMELILTCEMIIANFYPDKWEKMSGQKKWLELIRVAQQLCYPSYIARFQNALGGQQESVLRGLWAKEWGI
;
A
#
# COMPACT_ATOMS: atom_id res chain seq x y z
N MET A 1 -17.52 21.69 -4.63
CA MET A 1 -16.51 21.09 -5.52
C MET A 1 -17.31 20.19 -6.44
N ASP A 2 -17.58 20.66 -7.65
CA ASP A 2 -18.47 19.95 -8.57
C ASP A 2 -17.76 18.68 -9.05
N ILE A 3 -18.25 17.53 -8.56
CA ILE A 3 -17.81 16.23 -9.04
C ILE A 3 -18.42 16.09 -10.44
N LEU A 4 -17.60 16.18 -11.47
CA LEU A 4 -18.05 15.96 -12.85
C LEU A 4 -18.56 14.53 -12.97
N GLU A 5 -19.89 14.40 -13.16
CA GLU A 5 -20.54 13.10 -13.32
C GLU A 5 -19.88 12.31 -14.45
N ASN A 6 -19.62 11.02 -14.19
CA ASN A 6 -19.03 10.05 -15.12
C ASN A 6 -17.59 10.32 -15.59
N GLN A 7 -16.84 11.22 -14.95
CA GLN A 7 -15.41 11.37 -15.21
C GLN A 7 -14.55 10.70 -14.14
N LEU A 8 -13.48 10.02 -14.57
CA LEU A 8 -12.47 9.48 -13.67
C LEU A 8 -11.79 10.65 -12.94
N GLN A 9 -12.01 10.73 -11.63
CA GLN A 9 -11.45 11.81 -10.81
C GLN A 9 -10.00 11.54 -10.41
N SER A 10 -9.73 10.31 -9.95
CA SER A 10 -8.38 9.89 -9.59
C SER A 10 -8.27 8.37 -9.57
N ARG A 11 -7.03 7.89 -9.63
CA ARG A 11 -6.66 6.49 -9.40
C ARG A 11 -5.65 6.45 -8.29
N TRP A 12 -5.76 5.44 -7.45
CA TRP A 12 -4.88 5.22 -6.32
C TRP A 12 -4.58 3.74 -6.24
N HIS A 13 -3.31 3.43 -5.98
CA HIS A 13 -2.74 2.10 -6.02
C HIS A 13 -2.06 1.83 -4.69
N ILE A 14 -2.37 0.69 -4.08
CA ILE A 14 -1.65 0.14 -2.93
C ILE A 14 -1.01 -1.15 -3.41
N ASP A 15 0.29 -1.12 -3.68
CA ASP A 15 0.95 -2.26 -4.31
C ASP A 15 2.43 -2.42 -3.91
N LEU A 16 2.98 -3.53 -4.40
CA LEU A 16 4.37 -3.90 -4.29
C LEU A 16 5.15 -3.27 -5.45
N ALA A 17 6.33 -2.73 -5.15
CA ALA A 17 7.23 -2.19 -6.15
C ALA A 17 7.50 -3.21 -7.27
N ASN A 18 7.28 -2.80 -8.52
CA ASN A 18 7.52 -3.65 -9.67
C ASN A 18 8.98 -4.09 -9.75
N ARG A 19 9.21 -5.38 -9.96
CA ARG A 19 10.53 -5.95 -10.27
C ARG A 19 10.68 -6.03 -11.79
N LYS A 20 11.72 -5.40 -12.33
CA LYS A 20 12.04 -5.42 -13.76
C LYS A 20 12.65 -6.77 -14.15
N ALA A 21 12.66 -7.05 -15.46
CA ALA A 21 13.23 -8.28 -16.01
C ALA A 21 14.71 -8.49 -15.68
N ASP A 22 15.45 -7.40 -15.44
CA ASP A 22 16.86 -7.42 -15.01
C ASP A 22 17.04 -7.65 -13.48
N GLY A 23 15.94 -7.97 -12.78
CA GLY A 23 15.92 -8.23 -11.35
C GLY A 23 15.85 -6.99 -10.47
N ARG A 24 15.99 -5.77 -11.02
CA ARG A 24 15.96 -4.53 -10.23
C ARG A 24 14.54 -4.07 -9.93
N TYR A 25 14.32 -3.56 -8.72
CA TYR A 25 13.07 -2.90 -8.36
C TYR A 25 12.94 -1.50 -8.97
N GLN A 26 11.70 -1.07 -9.21
CA GLN A 26 11.41 0.33 -9.48
C GLN A 26 11.84 1.23 -8.31
N ALA A 27 12.10 2.51 -8.61
CA ALA A 27 12.49 3.46 -7.57
C ALA A 27 11.29 3.80 -6.66
N GLY A 28 11.47 3.59 -5.36
CA GLY A 28 10.48 3.90 -4.33
C GLY A 28 10.57 2.94 -3.14
N PRO A 29 9.69 3.12 -2.14
CA PRO A 29 9.44 2.13 -1.10
C PRO A 29 8.99 0.79 -1.71
N LEU A 30 9.29 -0.33 -1.05
CA LEU A 30 8.83 -1.65 -1.51
C LEU A 30 7.30 -1.75 -1.50
N PHE A 31 6.67 -1.30 -0.42
CA PHE A 31 5.22 -1.23 -0.27
C PHE A 31 4.82 0.23 -0.27
N HIS A 32 3.91 0.61 -1.17
CA HIS A 32 3.62 2.01 -1.38
C HIS A 32 2.19 2.28 -1.79
N LEU A 33 1.75 3.50 -1.47
CA LEU A 33 0.59 4.15 -2.03
C LEU A 33 1.07 5.06 -3.16
N GLU A 34 0.45 4.97 -4.32
CA GLU A 34 0.72 5.82 -5.49
C GLU A 34 -0.60 6.34 -6.06
N GLY A 35 -0.64 7.64 -6.37
CA GLY A 35 -1.71 8.24 -7.15
C GLY A 35 -1.42 8.12 -8.65
N GLY A 36 -2.46 8.21 -9.47
CA GLY A 36 -2.35 8.18 -10.93
C GLY A 36 -2.35 6.77 -11.51
N GLY A 37 -1.66 6.58 -12.64
CA GLY A 37 -1.58 5.29 -13.34
C GLY A 37 -2.32 5.27 -14.68
N HIS A 38 -1.93 4.32 -15.53
CA HIS A 38 -2.31 4.30 -16.94
C HIS A 38 -3.71 3.68 -17.17
N LYS A 39 -4.50 4.29 -18.05
CA LYS A 39 -5.79 3.77 -18.50
C LYS A 39 -5.49 2.69 -19.54
N PRO A 40 -5.96 1.44 -19.35
CA PRO A 40 -5.84 0.44 -20.39
C PRO A 40 -6.49 0.96 -21.68
N LYS A 41 -5.70 1.10 -22.75
CA LYS A 41 -6.14 1.63 -24.05
C LYS A 41 -6.68 3.08 -24.02
N GLY A 42 -6.33 3.88 -23.01
CA GLY A 42 -6.68 5.30 -22.95
C GLY A 42 -5.66 6.20 -23.63
N ASP A 43 -6.06 7.45 -23.90
CA ASP A 43 -5.11 8.49 -24.28
C ASP A 43 -4.27 8.88 -23.06
N ARG A 44 -2.95 8.88 -23.23
CA ARG A 44 -2.00 9.29 -22.17
C ARG A 44 -2.11 10.77 -21.84
N LEU A 45 -2.66 11.58 -22.74
CA LEU A 45 -2.90 13.01 -22.51
C LEU A 45 -4.01 13.24 -21.47
N ASP A 46 -4.94 12.29 -21.33
CA ASP A 46 -6.05 12.34 -20.38
C ASP A 46 -5.68 11.79 -18.99
N GLU A 47 -4.46 11.27 -18.83
CA GLU A 47 -4.01 10.67 -17.58
C GLU A 47 -3.42 11.72 -16.64
N LEU A 48 -3.70 11.55 -15.34
CA LEU A 48 -3.01 12.29 -14.31
C LEU A 48 -1.50 11.98 -14.42
N LYS A 49 -0.71 12.99 -14.79
CA LYS A 49 0.76 12.89 -14.90
C LYS A 49 1.47 12.66 -13.55
N VAL A 50 0.71 12.60 -12.47
CA VAL A 50 1.20 12.41 -11.11
C VAL A 50 1.28 10.90 -10.86
N SER A 51 2.38 10.27 -11.26
CA SER A 51 2.75 8.88 -10.87
C SER A 51 3.83 8.86 -9.77
N ILE A 52 4.10 10.03 -9.19
CA ILE A 52 5.10 10.30 -8.15
C ILE A 52 4.51 11.46 -7.31
N PRO A 53 4.56 11.41 -5.97
CA PRO A 53 5.38 10.53 -5.13
C PRO A 53 4.73 9.20 -4.76
N ARG A 54 5.58 8.23 -4.41
CA ARG A 54 5.21 6.95 -3.79
C ARG A 54 5.34 7.10 -2.28
N TRP A 55 4.23 7.03 -1.56
CA TRP A 55 4.24 7.12 -0.10
C TRP A 55 4.41 5.73 0.50
N THR A 56 5.35 5.60 1.43
CA THR A 56 5.53 4.37 2.19
C THR A 56 4.25 4.05 2.97
N ILE A 57 3.72 2.85 2.77
CA ILE A 57 2.64 2.30 3.60
C ILE A 57 2.95 0.86 3.98
N PRO A 58 2.44 0.35 5.10
CA PRO A 58 2.55 -1.07 5.44
C PRO A 58 1.93 -1.97 4.34
N PRO A 59 2.44 -3.20 4.15
CA PRO A 59 1.82 -4.17 3.26
C PRO A 59 0.36 -4.42 3.64
N MET A 60 -0.54 -4.33 2.66
CA MET A 60 -1.97 -4.58 2.83
C MET A 60 -2.37 -5.78 1.96
N GLU A 61 -2.52 -6.94 2.58
CA GLU A 61 -3.16 -8.09 1.93
C GLU A 61 -4.66 -7.83 1.75
N LEU A 62 -5.35 -8.60 0.91
CA LEU A 62 -6.79 -8.49 0.66
C LEU A 62 -7.62 -8.43 1.95
N ILE A 63 -7.33 -9.28 2.95
CA ILE A 63 -8.06 -9.32 4.23
C ILE A 63 -7.92 -7.99 4.97
N LEU A 64 -6.70 -7.45 5.09
CA LEU A 64 -6.43 -6.15 5.74
C LEU A 64 -7.04 -4.99 4.94
N THR A 65 -7.07 -5.11 3.62
CA THR A 65 -7.72 -4.14 2.74
C THR A 65 -9.24 -4.15 2.94
N CYS A 66 -9.86 -5.33 3.06
CA CYS A 66 -11.26 -5.47 3.39
C CYS A 66 -11.58 -4.90 4.78
N GLU A 67 -10.71 -5.14 5.77
CA GLU A 67 -10.82 -4.52 7.10
C GLU A 67 -10.87 -3.00 7.01
N MET A 68 -9.90 -2.40 6.32
CA MET A 68 -9.85 -0.95 6.09
C MET A 68 -11.11 -0.44 5.37
N ILE A 69 -11.57 -1.11 4.31
CA ILE A 69 -12.78 -0.72 3.57
C ILE A 69 -14.00 -0.75 4.50
N ILE A 70 -14.18 -1.82 5.26
CA ILE A 70 -15.34 -1.95 6.15
C ILE A 70 -15.29 -0.89 7.25
N ALA A 71 -14.13 -0.65 7.85
CA ALA A 71 -13.94 0.36 8.88
C ALA A 71 -14.25 1.79 8.40
N ASN A 72 -13.85 2.14 7.17
CA ASN A 72 -14.03 3.50 6.64
C ASN A 72 -15.40 3.76 6.01
N PHE A 73 -15.99 2.76 5.34
CA PHE A 73 -17.24 2.93 4.59
C PHE A 73 -18.48 2.38 5.32
N TYR A 74 -18.29 1.52 6.31
CA TYR A 74 -19.38 0.88 7.05
C TYR A 74 -19.08 0.82 8.56
N PRO A 75 -18.88 1.97 9.23
CA PRO A 75 -18.42 2.02 10.64
C PRO A 75 -19.33 1.23 11.59
N ASP A 76 -20.66 1.29 11.42
CA ASP A 76 -21.60 0.54 12.28
C ASP A 76 -21.48 -0.99 12.12
N LYS A 77 -21.11 -1.46 10.91
CA LYS A 77 -20.86 -2.88 10.65
C LYS A 77 -19.49 -3.28 11.19
N TRP A 78 -18.51 -2.41 11.03
CA TRP A 78 -17.17 -2.58 11.56
C TRP A 78 -17.18 -2.75 13.07
N GLU A 79 -17.90 -1.90 13.80
CA GLU A 79 -18.00 -1.96 15.27
C GLU A 79 -18.51 -3.34 15.74
N LYS A 80 -19.51 -3.89 15.06
CA LYS A 80 -20.09 -5.21 15.38
C LYS A 80 -19.18 -6.39 15.02
N MET A 81 -18.33 -6.22 14.00
CA MET A 81 -17.51 -7.29 13.43
C MET A 81 -16.10 -7.34 14.03
N SER A 82 -15.52 -6.19 14.34
CA SER A 82 -14.13 -6.03 14.78
C SER A 82 -13.82 -6.77 16.08
N GLY A 83 -14.80 -6.97 16.96
CA GLY A 83 -14.67 -7.78 18.18
C GLY A 83 -14.92 -9.28 18.00
N GLN A 84 -15.34 -9.75 16.82
CA GLN A 84 -15.72 -11.15 16.64
C GLN A 84 -14.47 -12.03 16.53
N LYS A 85 -14.45 -13.13 17.29
CA LYS A 85 -13.32 -14.07 17.35
C LYS A 85 -12.87 -14.55 15.95
N LYS A 86 -13.80 -14.98 15.10
CA LYS A 86 -13.48 -15.46 13.74
C LYS A 86 -12.89 -14.37 12.86
N TRP A 87 -13.37 -13.14 13.01
CA TRP A 87 -12.82 -12.00 12.28
C TRP A 87 -11.38 -11.73 12.72
N LEU A 88 -11.15 -11.63 14.04
CA LEU A 88 -9.82 -11.42 14.61
C LEU A 88 -8.83 -12.53 14.26
N GLU A 89 -9.27 -13.79 14.14
CA GLU A 89 -8.44 -14.90 13.66
C GLU A 89 -7.94 -14.66 12.23
N LEU A 90 -8.82 -14.21 11.32
CA LEU A 90 -8.45 -13.87 9.94
C LEU A 90 -7.48 -12.69 9.89
N ILE A 91 -7.79 -11.62 10.64
CA ILE A 91 -6.92 -10.43 10.72
C ILE A 91 -5.54 -10.82 11.24
N ARG A 92 -5.47 -11.61 12.31
CA ARG A 92 -4.19 -12.06 12.88
C ARG A 92 -3.33 -12.80 11.86
N VAL A 93 -3.92 -13.71 11.08
CA VAL A 93 -3.20 -14.45 10.04
C VAL A 93 -2.67 -13.48 8.98
N ALA A 94 -3.50 -12.56 8.49
CA ALA A 94 -3.09 -11.58 7.48
C ALA A 94 -1.98 -10.64 8.00
N GLN A 95 -2.09 -10.17 9.24
CA GLN A 95 -1.06 -9.36 9.90
C GLN A 95 0.26 -10.13 10.04
N GLN A 96 0.21 -11.41 10.43
CA GLN A 96 1.40 -12.25 10.57
C GLN A 96 2.08 -12.53 9.22
N LEU A 97 1.34 -12.56 8.12
CA LEU A 97 1.90 -12.69 6.78
C LEU A 97 2.57 -11.39 6.31
N CYS A 98 1.99 -10.23 6.64
CA CYS A 98 2.42 -8.96 6.08
C CYS A 98 3.44 -8.21 6.94
N TYR A 99 3.18 -8.08 8.24
CA TYR A 99 3.83 -7.09 9.08
C TYR A 99 5.20 -7.47 9.65
N PRO A 100 5.56 -8.74 9.94
CA PRO A 100 6.83 -9.05 10.60
C PRO A 100 8.05 -8.49 9.86
N SER A 101 8.18 -8.75 8.56
CA SER A 101 9.32 -8.28 7.76
C SER A 101 9.35 -6.76 7.64
N TYR A 102 8.17 -6.13 7.47
CA TYR A 102 8.05 -4.67 7.39
C TYR A 102 8.42 -4.00 8.71
N ILE A 103 7.90 -4.49 9.83
CA ILE A 103 8.19 -3.97 11.18
C ILE A 103 9.67 -4.15 11.50
N ALA A 104 10.25 -5.32 11.20
CA ALA A 104 11.67 -5.57 11.45
C ALA A 104 12.56 -4.57 10.69
N ARG A 105 12.27 -4.29 9.41
CA ARG A 105 13.00 -3.29 8.62
C ARG A 105 12.82 -1.88 9.18
N PHE A 106 11.60 -1.52 9.56
CA PHE A 106 11.28 -0.24 10.18
C PHE A 106 12.07 -0.05 11.49
N GLN A 107 12.03 -1.05 12.38
CA GLN A 107 12.72 -1.03 13.67
C GLN A 107 14.24 -1.01 13.51
N ASN A 108 14.80 -1.76 12.56
CA ASN A 108 16.24 -1.74 12.29
C ASN A 108 16.74 -0.35 11.87
N ALA A 109 15.96 0.35 11.03
CA ALA A 109 16.27 1.73 10.64
C ALA A 109 16.21 2.70 11.84
N LEU A 110 15.34 2.45 12.83
CA LEU A 110 15.30 3.25 14.05
C LEU A 110 16.39 2.90 15.07
N GLY A 111 16.80 1.63 15.12
CA GLY A 111 17.49 1.05 16.28
C GLY A 111 19.01 1.03 16.24
N GLY A 112 19.69 1.28 15.11
CA GLY A 112 21.15 1.11 15.09
C GLY A 112 21.95 1.53 13.87
N GLN A 113 21.34 2.01 12.78
CA GLN A 113 22.07 2.54 11.63
C GLN A 113 21.72 4.02 11.45
N GLN A 114 22.70 4.86 11.07
CA GLN A 114 22.46 6.26 10.67
C GLN A 114 21.73 6.33 9.31
N GLU A 115 20.64 5.60 9.15
CA GLU A 115 19.83 5.56 7.94
C GLU A 115 18.39 5.98 8.25
N SER A 116 17.75 6.69 7.32
CA SER A 116 16.35 7.06 7.48
C SER A 116 15.44 5.83 7.30
N VAL A 117 14.29 5.83 7.97
CA VAL A 117 13.24 4.81 7.78
C VAL A 117 12.87 4.66 6.29
N LEU A 118 12.75 5.77 5.55
CA LEU A 118 12.47 5.74 4.12
C LEU A 118 13.52 4.97 3.33
N ARG A 119 14.81 5.11 3.69
CA ARG A 119 15.89 4.34 3.07
C ARG A 119 15.77 2.86 3.39
N GLY A 120 15.57 2.50 4.66
CA GLY A 120 15.41 1.09 5.06
C GLY A 120 14.19 0.39 4.42
N LEU A 121 13.17 1.16 4.05
CA LEU A 121 11.97 0.65 3.37
C LEU A 121 12.05 0.74 1.84
N TRP A 122 13.12 1.31 1.29
CA TRP A 122 13.33 1.44 -0.15
C TRP A 122 13.48 0.07 -0.81
N ALA A 123 12.79 -0.16 -1.93
CA ALA A 123 12.65 -1.50 -2.53
C ALA A 123 13.99 -2.21 -2.77
N LYS A 124 15.03 -1.47 -3.18
CA LYS A 124 16.36 -2.02 -3.44
C LYS A 124 17.04 -2.63 -2.20
N GLU A 125 16.70 -2.17 -0.99
CA GLU A 125 17.31 -2.63 0.26
C GLU A 125 16.74 -3.97 0.74
N TRP A 126 15.65 -4.45 0.14
CA TRP A 126 14.97 -5.66 0.56
C TRP A 126 15.62 -6.95 0.03
N GLY A 127 16.52 -6.87 -0.96
CA GLY A 127 17.42 -7.95 -1.35
C GLY A 127 16.73 -9.23 -1.87
N ILE A 128 15.57 -9.10 -2.52
CA ILE A 128 14.82 -10.22 -3.12
C ILE A 128 15.19 -10.40 -4.60
#